data_AF-A0A7C3TV24-F1
#
_entry.id   AF-A0A7C3TV24-F1
#
_cell.length_a   1.000
_cell.length_b   1.000
_cell.length_c   1.000
_cell.angle_alpha   90.00
_cell.angle_beta   90.00
_cell.angle_gamma   90.00
#
_symmetry.space_group_name_H-M   'P 1'
#
loop_
_entity.id
_entity.type
_entity.pdbx_description
1 polymer ?
#
loop_
_entity_poly.entity_id
_entity_poly.type
_entity_poly.pdbx_seq_one_letter_code
_entity_poly.pdbx_strand_id
1 'polypeptide(L)'
;MNGPNRKKIKKIRERIIQQEVREKREAFMLEKAREITVEEGLHALTLPRLAEETGYSKPTVYKYFPTKADLIVALAVQSSAVRASYYQKAVNFKGRPREKLYGINALNFGVLHPYFREMLDFHINRLSHQADPVRLKALQENENRVVEIIAGVVREALEIGDLRPPAGVDEYQIIFTLSSTTFGGYVMRESDSPVMKKWFDRIRFRHGVFGEIVLDGMGWKPLSTEWDYKETRKRFFKEVFPELLDEPRSLKKAG
;
A
#
# COMPACT_ATOMS: atom_id res chain seq x y z
N MET A 1 -35.54 -12.17 39.05
CA MET A 1 -35.64 -12.32 37.58
C MET A 1 -34.43 -11.64 36.92
N ASN A 2 -33.37 -12.38 36.56
CA ASN A 2 -32.15 -11.81 35.92
C ASN A 2 -31.39 -12.82 35.01
N GLY A 3 -32.08 -13.88 34.56
CA GLY A 3 -31.46 -15.06 33.92
C GLY A 3 -31.21 -15.03 32.39
N PRO A 4 -32.05 -14.38 31.55
CA PRO A 4 -31.88 -14.46 30.09
C PRO A 4 -30.75 -13.56 29.54
N ASN A 5 -30.57 -12.37 30.13
CA ASN A 5 -29.68 -11.34 29.59
C ASN A 5 -28.19 -11.68 29.82
N ARG A 6 -27.84 -12.24 30.99
CA ARG A 6 -26.45 -12.67 31.31
C ARG A 6 -25.93 -13.78 30.40
N LYS A 7 -26.76 -14.78 30.07
CA LYS A 7 -26.36 -15.87 29.14
C LYS A 7 -26.15 -15.36 27.71
N LYS A 8 -26.99 -14.42 27.25
CA LYS A 8 -26.85 -13.77 25.93
C LYS A 8 -25.59 -12.91 25.86
N ILE A 9 -25.32 -12.09 26.88
CA ILE A 9 -24.09 -11.28 26.98
C ILE A 9 -22.83 -12.16 27.03
N LYS A 10 -22.86 -13.27 27.78
CA LYS A 10 -21.73 -14.22 27.83
C LYS A 10 -21.42 -14.81 26.45
N LYS A 11 -22.43 -15.29 25.71
CA LYS A 11 -22.25 -15.82 24.35
C LYS A 11 -21.74 -14.79 23.36
N ILE A 12 -22.17 -13.53 23.47
CA ILE A 12 -21.67 -12.43 22.63
C ILE A 12 -20.18 -12.19 22.91
N ARG A 13 -19.80 -12.10 24.20
CA ARG A 13 -18.40 -11.95 24.61
C ARG A 13 -17.52 -13.10 24.11
N GLU A 14 -17.98 -14.35 24.26
CA GLU A 14 -17.26 -15.53 23.77
C GLU A 14 -17.02 -15.46 22.25
N ARG A 15 -18.03 -15.05 21.47
CA ARG A 15 -17.89 -14.87 20.01
C ARG A 15 -16.89 -13.77 19.65
N ILE A 16 -16.93 -12.64 20.36
CA ILE A 16 -15.99 -11.53 20.13
C ILE A 16 -14.55 -12.00 20.41
N ILE A 17 -14.31 -12.64 21.54
CA ILE A 17 -12.98 -13.15 21.89
C ILE A 17 -12.50 -14.18 20.86
N GLN A 18 -13.37 -15.10 20.42
CA GLN A 18 -13.01 -16.07 19.38
C GLN A 18 -12.67 -15.41 18.04
N GLN A 19 -13.42 -14.37 17.68
CA GLN A 19 -13.17 -13.60 16.46
C GLN A 19 -11.85 -12.82 16.55
N GLU A 20 -11.57 -12.15 17.67
CA GLU A 20 -10.29 -11.45 17.90
C GLU A 20 -9.10 -12.42 17.85
N VAL A 21 -9.22 -13.60 18.46
CA VAL A 21 -8.18 -14.64 18.39
C VAL A 21 -7.98 -15.10 16.95
N ARG A 22 -9.06 -15.27 16.19
CA ARG A 22 -8.98 -15.63 14.77
C ARG A 22 -8.29 -14.55 13.95
N GLU A 23 -8.65 -13.28 14.13
CA GLU A 23 -8.07 -12.14 13.42
C GLU A 23 -6.58 -11.96 13.74
N LYS A 24 -6.18 -12.11 15.01
CA LYS A 24 -4.75 -12.05 15.39
C LYS A 24 -3.94 -13.17 14.76
N ARG A 25 -4.49 -14.39 14.67
CA ARG A 25 -3.83 -15.51 14.00
C ARG A 25 -3.71 -15.27 12.50
N GLU A 26 -4.77 -14.80 11.86
CA GLU A 26 -4.75 -14.45 10.45
C GLU A 26 -3.72 -13.35 10.17
N ALA A 27 -3.69 -12.29 10.98
CA ALA A 27 -2.73 -11.20 10.84
C ALA A 27 -1.28 -11.68 10.95
N PHE A 28 -0.97 -12.56 11.91
CA PHE A 28 0.36 -13.16 12.05
C PHE A 28 0.73 -14.05 10.85
N MET A 29 -0.21 -14.85 10.33
CA MET A 29 0.04 -15.63 9.11
C MET A 29 0.29 -14.73 7.90
N LEU A 30 -0.44 -13.62 7.77
CA LEU A 30 -0.24 -12.66 6.67
C LEU A 30 1.10 -11.93 6.80
N GLU A 31 1.53 -11.60 8.02
CA GLU A 31 2.87 -11.04 8.27
C GLU A 31 3.97 -11.99 7.82
N LYS A 32 3.89 -13.28 8.18
CA LYS A 32 4.84 -14.30 7.73
C LYS A 32 4.77 -14.56 6.22
N ALA A 33 3.58 -14.55 5.64
CA ALA A 33 3.43 -14.63 4.19
C ALA A 33 4.13 -13.45 3.47
N ARG A 34 4.02 -12.24 4.02
CA ARG A 34 4.71 -11.03 3.51
C ARG A 34 6.22 -11.13 3.65
N GLU A 35 6.74 -11.63 4.77
CA GLU A 35 8.19 -11.85 4.94
C GLU A 35 8.72 -12.77 3.83
N ILE A 36 8.05 -13.90 3.58
CA ILE A 36 8.41 -14.84 2.49
C ILE A 36 8.42 -14.12 1.13
N THR A 37 7.41 -13.32 0.81
CA THR A 37 7.33 -12.65 -0.51
C THR A 37 8.32 -11.51 -0.67
N VAL A 38 8.71 -10.84 0.41
CA VAL A 38 9.74 -9.80 0.39
C VAL A 38 11.13 -10.40 0.17
N GLU A 39 11.43 -11.53 0.81
CA GLU A 39 12.76 -12.14 0.74
C GLU A 39 12.97 -12.96 -0.53
N GLU A 40 11.95 -13.70 -0.97
CA GLU A 40 12.09 -14.69 -2.04
C GLU A 40 11.07 -14.52 -3.18
N GLY A 41 10.20 -13.52 -3.10
CA GLY A 41 9.20 -13.25 -4.14
C GLY A 41 7.96 -14.15 -4.07
N LEU A 42 6.98 -13.85 -4.92
CA LEU A 42 5.66 -14.49 -4.87
C LEU A 42 5.69 -16.00 -5.15
N HIS A 43 6.65 -16.48 -5.92
CA HIS A 43 6.75 -17.90 -6.28
C HIS A 43 7.01 -18.79 -5.06
N ALA A 44 7.82 -18.31 -4.10
CA ALA A 44 8.13 -18.97 -2.84
C ALA A 44 6.92 -19.12 -1.91
N LEU A 45 5.90 -18.26 -2.05
CA LEU A 45 4.72 -18.29 -1.20
C LEU A 45 3.85 -19.52 -1.46
N THR A 46 3.78 -20.45 -0.51
CA THR A 46 2.90 -21.63 -0.57
C THR A 46 2.26 -21.89 0.80
N LEU A 47 1.08 -22.52 0.83
CA LEU A 47 0.38 -22.85 2.08
C LEU A 47 1.18 -23.83 2.98
N PRO A 48 1.86 -24.88 2.45
CA PRO A 48 2.72 -25.73 3.25
C PRO A 48 3.89 -24.97 3.88
N ARG A 49 4.58 -24.12 3.10
CA ARG A 49 5.67 -23.30 3.60
C ARG A 49 5.18 -22.33 4.68
N LEU A 50 4.05 -21.68 4.46
CA LEU A 50 3.46 -20.79 5.46
C LEU A 50 3.15 -21.53 6.77
N ALA A 51 2.69 -22.79 6.70
CA ALA A 51 2.48 -23.61 7.88
C ALA A 51 3.79 -23.90 8.64
N GLU A 52 4.87 -24.16 7.92
CA GLU A 52 6.21 -24.35 8.49
C GLU A 52 6.72 -23.08 9.18
N GLU A 53 6.68 -21.92 8.49
CA GLU A 53 7.15 -20.63 9.02
C GLU A 53 6.34 -20.12 10.21
N THR A 54 5.04 -20.40 10.23
CA THR A 54 4.15 -19.95 11.32
C THR A 54 4.06 -20.93 12.49
N GLY A 55 4.56 -22.17 12.33
CA GLY A 55 4.41 -23.25 13.29
C GLY A 55 2.98 -23.79 13.44
N TYR A 56 2.02 -23.32 12.63
CA TYR A 56 0.66 -23.85 12.62
C TYR A 56 0.57 -25.12 11.79
N SER A 57 -0.33 -26.04 12.16
CA SER A 57 -0.56 -27.24 11.35
C SER A 57 -1.11 -26.87 9.96
N LYS A 58 -0.76 -27.67 8.94
CA LYS A 58 -1.30 -27.49 7.57
C LYS A 58 -2.83 -27.33 7.58
N PRO A 59 -3.63 -28.22 8.23
CA PRO A 59 -5.09 -28.04 8.28
C PRO A 59 -5.54 -26.70 8.86
N THR A 60 -4.78 -26.13 9.80
CA THR A 60 -5.07 -24.80 10.36
C THR A 60 -4.88 -23.73 9.29
N VAL A 61 -3.75 -23.71 8.58
CA VAL A 61 -3.50 -22.73 7.51
C VAL A 61 -4.52 -22.84 6.39
N TYR A 62 -4.82 -24.06 5.91
CA TYR A 62 -5.84 -24.31 4.88
C TYR A 62 -7.25 -23.85 5.30
N LYS A 63 -7.54 -23.79 6.61
CA LYS A 63 -8.81 -23.24 7.12
C LYS A 63 -8.92 -21.72 6.96
N TYR A 64 -7.80 -20.99 7.01
CA TYR A 64 -7.79 -19.52 6.79
C TYR A 64 -7.66 -19.18 5.31
N PHE A 65 -6.89 -19.98 4.57
CA PHE A 65 -6.58 -19.78 3.17
C PHE A 65 -6.70 -21.11 2.42
N PRO A 66 -7.87 -21.42 1.84
CA PRO A 66 -8.08 -22.68 1.12
C PRO A 66 -7.11 -22.88 -0.04
N THR A 67 -6.74 -21.81 -0.73
CA THR A 67 -5.80 -21.82 -1.85
C THR A 67 -4.71 -20.75 -1.70
N LYS A 68 -3.64 -20.84 -2.51
CA LYS A 68 -2.65 -19.76 -2.64
C LYS A 68 -3.29 -18.45 -3.10
N ALA A 69 -4.30 -18.51 -3.98
CA ALA A 69 -5.03 -17.33 -4.43
C ALA A 69 -5.77 -16.65 -3.26
N ASP A 70 -6.43 -17.42 -2.38
CA ASP A 70 -7.08 -16.88 -1.17
C ASP A 70 -6.11 -16.18 -0.23
N LEU A 71 -4.88 -16.71 -0.11
CA LEU A 71 -3.82 -16.08 0.68
C LEU A 71 -3.39 -14.73 0.07
N ILE A 72 -3.20 -14.67 -1.26
CA ILE A 72 -2.81 -13.43 -1.94
C ILE A 72 -3.93 -12.40 -1.86
N VAL A 73 -5.19 -12.81 -1.99
CA VAL A 73 -6.35 -11.92 -1.81
C VAL A 73 -6.39 -11.38 -0.37
N ALA A 74 -6.14 -12.22 0.63
CA ALA A 74 -6.10 -11.77 2.02
C ALA A 74 -4.96 -10.78 2.29
N LEU A 75 -3.78 -11.00 1.69
CA LEU A 75 -2.68 -10.03 1.69
C LEU A 75 -3.12 -8.70 1.06
N ALA A 76 -3.74 -8.72 -0.13
CA ALA A 76 -4.24 -7.52 -0.80
C ALA A 76 -5.30 -6.76 0.02
N VAL A 77 -6.21 -7.45 0.70
CA VAL A 77 -7.18 -6.83 1.62
C VAL A 77 -6.47 -6.11 2.77
N GLN A 78 -5.51 -6.76 3.43
CA GLN A 78 -4.75 -6.14 4.51
C GLN A 78 -3.92 -4.96 3.99
N SER A 79 -3.29 -5.13 2.83
CA SER A 79 -2.46 -4.12 2.18
C SER A 79 -3.23 -2.88 1.75
N SER A 80 -4.39 -3.05 1.12
CA SER A 80 -5.26 -1.93 0.76
C SER A 80 -5.74 -1.18 1.99
N ALA A 81 -6.08 -1.87 3.09
CA ALA A 81 -6.48 -1.25 4.35
C ALA A 81 -5.34 -0.44 4.99
N VAL A 82 -4.13 -1.01 5.06
CA VAL A 82 -2.93 -0.33 5.58
C VAL A 82 -2.62 0.91 4.73
N ARG A 83 -2.57 0.77 3.40
CA ARG A 83 -2.33 1.89 2.47
C ARG A 83 -3.37 2.99 2.62
N ALA A 84 -4.66 2.65 2.68
CA ALA A 84 -5.74 3.61 2.90
C ALA A 84 -5.54 4.40 4.20
N SER A 85 -5.19 3.72 5.30
CA SER A 85 -4.92 4.36 6.60
C SER A 85 -3.75 5.34 6.53
N TYR A 86 -2.64 4.93 5.92
CA TYR A 86 -1.48 5.80 5.74
C TYR A 86 -1.79 6.99 4.85
N TYR A 87 -2.50 6.80 3.75
CA TYR A 87 -2.85 7.90 2.83
C TYR A 87 -3.79 8.89 3.52
N GLN A 88 -4.75 8.39 4.30
CA GLN A 88 -5.67 9.23 5.08
C GLN A 88 -4.91 10.09 6.11
N LYS A 89 -3.86 9.53 6.72
CA LYS A 89 -2.99 10.28 7.62
C LYS A 89 -2.14 11.29 6.83
N ALA A 90 -1.55 10.87 5.71
CA ALA A 90 -0.66 11.65 4.85
C ALA A 90 -1.28 12.95 4.34
N VAL A 91 -2.57 12.95 3.97
CA VAL A 91 -3.24 14.16 3.47
C VAL A 91 -3.47 15.24 4.53
N ASN A 92 -3.26 14.93 5.82
CA ASN A 92 -3.28 15.93 6.89
C ASN A 92 -2.00 16.77 6.95
N PHE A 93 -0.98 16.45 6.12
CA PHE A 93 0.22 17.26 6.01
C PHE A 93 -0.10 18.70 5.56
N LYS A 94 0.40 19.70 6.29
CA LYS A 94 0.25 21.13 5.95
C LYS A 94 1.25 21.56 4.88
N GLY A 95 1.07 21.01 3.69
CA GLY A 95 1.79 21.39 2.48
C GLY A 95 0.85 21.51 1.28
N ARG A 96 1.40 21.97 0.15
CA ARG A 96 0.68 22.05 -1.12
C ARG A 96 0.28 20.65 -1.62
N PRO A 97 -0.73 20.54 -2.51
CA PRO A 97 -1.17 19.26 -3.06
C PRO A 97 -0.04 18.40 -3.64
N ARG A 98 0.87 19.01 -4.40
CA ARG A 98 2.03 18.31 -4.97
C ARG A 98 2.98 17.78 -3.88
N GLU A 99 3.14 18.51 -2.78
CA GLU A 99 3.91 18.07 -1.63
C GLU A 99 3.27 16.85 -0.93
N LYS A 100 1.93 16.82 -0.81
CA LYS A 100 1.19 15.67 -0.27
C LYS A 100 1.41 14.42 -1.13
N LEU A 101 1.30 14.54 -2.47
CA LEU A 101 1.60 13.44 -3.39
C LEU A 101 3.05 12.97 -3.30
N TYR A 102 3.99 13.91 -3.13
CA TYR A 102 5.39 13.58 -2.94
C TYR A 102 5.62 12.73 -1.67
N GLY A 103 5.00 13.13 -0.55
CA GLY A 103 5.02 12.37 0.69
C GLY A 103 4.40 10.98 0.57
N ILE A 104 3.24 10.87 -0.10
CA ILE A 104 2.57 9.59 -0.37
C ILE A 104 3.46 8.66 -1.21
N ASN A 105 4.11 9.18 -2.24
CA ASN A 105 5.07 8.41 -3.03
C ASN A 105 6.28 7.98 -2.20
N ALA A 106 6.77 8.82 -1.29
CA ALA A 106 7.85 8.45 -0.38
C ALA A 106 7.44 7.31 0.58
N LEU A 107 6.16 7.23 0.98
CA LEU A 107 5.63 6.09 1.74
C LEU A 107 5.58 4.82 0.88
N ASN A 108 5.04 4.90 -0.34
CA ASN A 108 4.91 3.76 -1.27
C ASN A 108 6.22 3.04 -1.56
N PHE A 109 7.31 3.79 -1.68
CA PHE A 109 8.63 3.20 -1.88
C PHE A 109 9.45 3.06 -0.58
N GLY A 110 8.87 3.40 0.56
CA GLY A 110 9.44 3.22 1.88
C GLY A 110 8.67 2.14 2.64
N VAL A 111 8.08 2.51 3.79
CA VAL A 111 7.37 1.58 4.68
C VAL A 111 6.19 0.85 4.01
N LEU A 112 5.55 1.46 3.00
CA LEU A 112 4.43 0.83 2.29
C LEU A 112 4.86 -0.07 1.13
N HIS A 113 6.17 -0.21 0.87
CA HIS A 113 6.68 -0.95 -0.29
C HIS A 113 6.19 -2.40 -0.36
N PRO A 114 6.24 -3.22 0.71
CA PRO A 114 5.71 -4.58 0.68
C PRO A 114 4.20 -4.61 0.37
N TYR A 115 3.44 -3.69 0.97
CA TYR A 115 1.99 -3.62 0.79
C TYR A 115 1.60 -3.18 -0.62
N PHE A 116 2.42 -2.34 -1.24
CA PHE A 116 2.26 -1.96 -2.63
C PHE A 116 2.53 -3.12 -3.59
N ARG A 117 3.57 -3.93 -3.30
CA ARG A 117 3.88 -5.17 -4.04
C ARG A 117 2.68 -6.11 -4.06
N GLU A 118 2.11 -6.39 -2.89
CA GLU A 118 1.00 -7.33 -2.75
C GLU A 118 -0.23 -6.92 -3.58
N MET A 119 -0.48 -5.61 -3.70
CA MET A 119 -1.53 -5.09 -4.58
C MET A 119 -1.22 -5.33 -6.06
N LEU A 120 0.03 -5.11 -6.49
CA LEU A 120 0.45 -5.40 -7.86
C LEU A 120 0.35 -6.88 -8.17
N ASP A 121 0.79 -7.75 -7.25
CA ASP A 121 0.68 -9.20 -7.39
C ASP A 121 -0.78 -9.63 -7.57
N PHE A 122 -1.70 -9.07 -6.78
CA PHE A 122 -3.13 -9.31 -6.93
C PHE A 122 -3.66 -8.91 -8.33
N HIS A 123 -3.35 -7.70 -8.80
CA HIS A 123 -3.85 -7.19 -10.07
C HIS A 123 -3.24 -7.88 -11.28
N ILE A 124 -1.92 -8.10 -11.29
CA ILE A 124 -1.20 -8.75 -12.40
C ILE A 124 -1.67 -10.20 -12.56
N ASN A 125 -1.90 -10.92 -11.46
CA ASN A 125 -2.39 -12.29 -11.48
C ASN A 125 -3.92 -12.39 -11.65
N ARG A 126 -4.65 -11.27 -11.78
CA ARG A 126 -6.10 -11.20 -12.04
C ARG A 126 -6.95 -11.98 -11.03
N LEU A 127 -6.59 -11.94 -9.76
CA LEU A 127 -7.13 -12.84 -8.73
C LEU A 127 -8.53 -12.48 -8.21
N SER A 128 -9.14 -11.38 -8.68
CA SER A 128 -10.46 -10.92 -8.21
C SER A 128 -11.57 -11.99 -8.29
N HIS A 129 -11.52 -12.84 -9.31
CA HIS A 129 -12.53 -13.88 -9.54
C HIS A 129 -12.40 -15.09 -8.60
N GLN A 130 -11.26 -15.23 -7.92
CA GLN A 130 -11.00 -16.30 -6.96
C GLN A 130 -11.21 -15.84 -5.51
N ALA A 131 -11.47 -14.55 -5.30
CA ALA A 131 -11.65 -13.97 -3.98
C ALA A 131 -13.01 -14.38 -3.38
N ASP A 132 -13.00 -14.71 -2.10
CA ASP A 132 -14.23 -14.73 -1.30
C ASP A 132 -14.97 -13.37 -1.44
N PRO A 133 -16.30 -13.35 -1.66
CA PRO A 133 -17.05 -12.11 -1.90
C PRO A 133 -16.93 -11.07 -0.78
N VAL A 134 -16.80 -11.50 0.48
CA VAL A 134 -16.63 -10.58 1.61
C VAL A 134 -15.26 -9.91 1.56
N ARG A 135 -14.21 -10.69 1.30
CA ARG A 135 -12.85 -10.16 1.11
C ARG A 135 -12.80 -9.24 -0.11
N LEU A 136 -13.42 -9.61 -1.22
CA LEU A 136 -13.45 -8.80 -2.44
C LEU A 136 -14.14 -7.46 -2.21
N LYS A 137 -15.27 -7.44 -1.50
CA LYS A 137 -15.95 -6.19 -1.16
C LYS A 137 -15.08 -5.28 -0.30
N ALA A 138 -14.45 -5.83 0.75
CA ALA A 138 -13.54 -5.06 1.60
C ALA A 138 -12.33 -4.50 0.83
N LEU A 139 -11.77 -5.29 -0.10
CA LEU A 139 -10.71 -4.84 -1.00
C LEU A 139 -11.15 -3.65 -1.84
N GLN A 140 -12.29 -3.76 -2.53
CA GLN A 140 -12.85 -2.70 -3.38
C GLN A 140 -13.13 -1.42 -2.59
N GLU A 141 -13.68 -1.53 -1.38
CA GLU A 141 -13.90 -0.38 -0.48
C GLU A 141 -12.58 0.32 -0.14
N ASN A 142 -11.52 -0.43 0.17
CA ASN A 142 -10.22 0.14 0.48
C ASN A 142 -9.51 0.72 -0.76
N GLU A 143 -9.62 0.08 -1.91
CA GLU A 143 -9.11 0.60 -3.20
C GLU A 143 -9.78 1.92 -3.55
N ASN A 144 -11.11 1.98 -3.48
CA ASN A 144 -11.86 3.21 -3.71
C ASN A 144 -11.45 4.31 -2.73
N ARG A 145 -11.26 3.99 -1.45
CA ARG A 145 -10.75 4.96 -0.46
C ARG A 145 -9.39 5.51 -0.83
N VAL A 146 -8.45 4.65 -1.25
CA VAL A 146 -7.12 5.09 -1.70
C VAL A 146 -7.24 6.03 -2.90
N VAL A 147 -8.04 5.67 -3.91
CA VAL A 147 -8.24 6.50 -5.11
C VAL A 147 -8.86 7.85 -4.75
N GLU A 148 -9.92 7.87 -3.93
CA GLU A 148 -10.60 9.10 -3.55
C GLU A 148 -9.73 10.06 -2.73
N ILE A 149 -8.83 9.53 -1.90
CA ILE A 149 -7.87 10.37 -1.18
C ILE A 149 -6.95 11.09 -2.18
N ILE A 150 -6.42 10.37 -3.18
CA ILE A 150 -5.55 10.98 -4.22
C ILE A 150 -6.37 11.93 -5.10
N ALA A 151 -7.58 11.57 -5.48
CA ALA A 151 -8.50 12.42 -6.24
C ALA A 151 -8.78 13.73 -5.51
N GLY A 152 -8.98 13.68 -4.19
CA GLY A 152 -9.12 14.88 -3.37
C GLY A 152 -7.90 15.80 -3.43
N VAL A 153 -6.68 15.24 -3.41
CA VAL A 153 -5.44 16.03 -3.57
C VAL A 153 -5.34 16.65 -4.96
N VAL A 154 -5.72 15.92 -6.01
CA VAL A 154 -5.75 16.47 -7.38
C VAL A 154 -6.78 17.60 -7.48
N ARG A 155 -8.00 17.40 -6.97
CA ARG A 155 -9.06 18.42 -6.94
C ARG A 155 -8.61 19.69 -6.22
N GLU A 156 -7.97 19.57 -5.06
CA GLU A 156 -7.38 20.70 -4.34
C GLU A 156 -6.38 21.48 -5.21
N ALA A 157 -5.53 20.78 -5.99
CA ALA A 157 -4.58 21.44 -6.88
C ALA A 157 -5.23 22.19 -8.04
N LEU A 158 -6.32 21.64 -8.58
CA LEU A 158 -7.11 22.30 -9.63
C LEU A 158 -7.79 23.55 -9.09
N GLU A 159 -8.41 23.46 -7.90
CA GLU A 159 -9.13 24.56 -7.25
C GLU A 159 -8.22 25.75 -6.92
N ILE A 160 -7.03 25.49 -6.37
CA ILE A 160 -6.06 26.56 -6.03
C ILE A 160 -5.25 27.03 -7.25
N GLY A 161 -5.43 26.38 -8.41
CA GLY A 161 -4.75 26.72 -9.67
C GLY A 161 -3.28 26.32 -9.74
N ASP A 162 -2.82 25.43 -8.86
CA ASP A 162 -1.47 24.84 -8.91
C ASP A 162 -1.35 23.83 -10.07
N LEU A 163 -2.45 23.25 -10.52
CA LEU A 163 -2.51 22.39 -11.71
C LEU A 163 -3.57 22.92 -12.68
N ARG A 164 -3.23 22.98 -13.98
CA ARG A 164 -4.15 23.37 -15.05
C ARG A 164 -4.02 22.37 -16.21
N PRO A 165 -4.81 21.28 -16.20
CA PRO A 165 -4.72 20.28 -17.24
C PRO A 165 -5.36 20.77 -18.55
N PRO A 166 -5.08 20.12 -19.69
CA PRO A 166 -5.78 20.39 -20.94
C PRO A 166 -7.30 20.26 -20.82
N ALA A 167 -8.04 20.93 -21.70
CA ALA A 167 -9.51 20.83 -21.72
C ALA A 167 -9.97 19.37 -21.88
N GLY A 168 -10.95 18.96 -21.06
CA GLY A 168 -11.52 17.60 -21.08
C GLY A 168 -10.72 16.54 -20.31
N VAL A 169 -9.62 16.92 -19.64
CA VAL A 169 -8.90 16.02 -18.73
C VAL A 169 -9.46 16.13 -17.31
N ASP A 170 -9.92 15.01 -16.77
CA ASP A 170 -10.43 14.91 -15.39
C ASP A 170 -9.36 14.44 -14.37
N GLU A 171 -9.70 14.47 -13.08
CA GLU A 171 -8.80 14.04 -12.02
C GLU A 171 -8.42 12.55 -12.10
N TYR A 172 -9.30 11.67 -12.58
CA TYR A 172 -9.03 10.24 -12.66
C TYR A 172 -8.05 9.91 -13.77
N GLN A 173 -8.09 10.66 -14.88
CA GLN A 173 -7.08 10.56 -15.94
C GLN A 173 -5.70 11.00 -15.43
N ILE A 174 -5.63 12.06 -14.62
CA ILE A 174 -4.38 12.50 -13.97
C ILE A 174 -3.87 11.41 -13.00
N ILE A 175 -4.75 10.87 -12.15
CA ILE A 175 -4.41 9.77 -11.22
C ILE A 175 -3.90 8.56 -11.98
N PHE A 176 -4.55 8.18 -13.09
CA PHE A 176 -4.12 7.08 -13.93
C PHE A 176 -2.71 7.31 -14.47
N THR A 177 -2.40 8.50 -14.98
CA THR A 177 -1.05 8.84 -15.46
C THR A 177 -0.01 8.72 -14.35
N LEU A 178 -0.27 9.31 -13.17
CA LEU A 178 0.64 9.27 -12.03
C LEU A 178 0.84 7.84 -11.50
N SER A 179 -0.25 7.07 -11.42
CA SER A 179 -0.24 5.68 -10.96
C SER A 179 0.54 4.80 -11.93
N SER A 180 0.33 4.97 -13.24
CA SER A 180 1.06 4.23 -14.28
C SER A 180 2.57 4.47 -14.21
N THR A 181 3.00 5.73 -14.02
CA THR A 181 4.41 6.05 -13.84
C THR A 181 4.99 5.40 -12.58
N THR A 182 4.24 5.42 -11.47
CA THR A 182 4.66 4.82 -10.20
C THR A 182 4.73 3.31 -10.29
N PHE A 183 3.72 2.66 -10.88
CA PHE A 183 3.63 1.20 -11.03
C PHE A 183 4.71 0.68 -11.98
N GLY A 184 4.89 1.35 -13.12
CA GLY A 184 5.95 1.02 -14.07
C GLY A 184 7.34 1.16 -13.44
N GLY A 185 7.61 2.28 -12.77
CA GLY A 185 8.87 2.50 -12.06
C GLY A 185 9.14 1.45 -10.98
N TYR A 186 8.10 1.02 -10.26
CA TYR A 186 8.18 -0.05 -9.27
C TYR A 186 8.58 -1.39 -9.91
N VAL A 187 7.82 -1.87 -10.92
CA VAL A 187 8.06 -3.17 -11.56
C VAL A 187 9.45 -3.22 -12.19
N MET A 188 9.88 -2.13 -12.81
CA MET A 188 11.19 -2.04 -13.44
C MET A 188 12.34 -2.06 -12.42
N ARG A 189 12.15 -1.45 -11.23
CA ARG A 189 13.13 -1.49 -10.14
C ARG A 189 13.28 -2.88 -9.54
N GLU A 190 12.16 -3.57 -9.34
CA GLU A 190 12.10 -4.93 -8.78
C GLU A 190 12.57 -6.02 -9.74
N SER A 191 13.02 -5.64 -10.94
CA SER A 191 13.52 -6.60 -11.91
C SER A 191 14.85 -7.21 -11.45
N ASP A 192 14.94 -8.53 -11.50
CA ASP A 192 16.21 -9.25 -11.29
C ASP A 192 17.18 -9.14 -12.47
N SER A 193 16.76 -8.52 -13.58
CA SER A 193 17.60 -8.31 -14.75
C SER A 193 18.82 -7.44 -14.43
N PRO A 194 20.06 -7.93 -14.68
CA PRO A 194 21.26 -7.12 -14.52
C PRO A 194 21.28 -5.86 -15.41
N VAL A 195 20.62 -5.93 -16.57
CA VAL A 195 20.47 -4.78 -17.49
C VAL A 195 19.60 -3.70 -16.85
N MET A 196 18.49 -4.10 -16.23
CA MET A 196 17.60 -3.18 -15.51
C MET A 196 18.32 -2.56 -14.32
N LYS A 197 19.00 -3.36 -13.51
CA LYS A 197 19.81 -2.87 -12.37
C LYS A 197 20.82 -1.80 -12.80
N LYS A 198 21.62 -2.08 -13.84
CA LYS A 198 22.59 -1.12 -14.40
C LYS A 198 21.93 0.17 -14.91
N TRP A 199 20.74 0.07 -15.50
CA TRP A 199 20.00 1.25 -15.96
C TRP A 199 19.52 2.12 -14.80
N PHE A 200 18.97 1.51 -13.75
CA PHE A 200 18.54 2.21 -12.52
C PHE A 200 19.70 2.88 -11.77
N ASP A 201 20.86 2.22 -11.71
CA ASP A 201 22.08 2.81 -11.17
C ASP A 201 22.51 4.06 -11.96
N ARG A 202 22.45 3.97 -13.30
CA ARG A 202 22.85 5.07 -14.19
C ARG A 202 21.95 6.30 -14.04
N ILE A 203 20.64 6.12 -13.95
CA ILE A 203 19.70 7.23 -13.77
C ILE A 203 19.67 7.73 -12.32
N ARG A 204 20.41 7.09 -11.40
CA ARG A 204 20.42 7.36 -9.96
C ARG A 204 19.00 7.45 -9.44
N PHE A 205 18.21 6.41 -9.71
CA PHE A 205 16.80 6.39 -9.37
C PHE A 205 16.60 6.79 -7.91
N ARG A 206 15.84 7.86 -7.69
CA ARG A 206 15.34 8.24 -6.36
C ARG A 206 13.82 8.16 -6.42
N HIS A 207 13.21 7.86 -5.28
CA HIS A 207 11.77 7.89 -5.15
C HIS A 207 11.27 9.27 -5.61
N GLY A 208 10.38 9.27 -6.60
CA GLY A 208 9.84 10.50 -7.17
C GLY A 208 10.56 11.04 -8.40
N VAL A 209 11.69 10.52 -8.89
CA VAL A 209 12.38 11.10 -10.08
C VAL A 209 11.47 11.14 -11.33
N PHE A 210 10.88 10.01 -11.71
CA PHE A 210 9.93 10.01 -12.84
C PHE A 210 8.65 10.75 -12.50
N GLY A 211 8.22 10.71 -11.24
CA GLY A 211 7.09 11.49 -10.75
C GLY A 211 7.32 12.98 -10.95
N GLU A 212 8.50 13.50 -10.60
CA GLU A 212 8.89 14.91 -10.75
C GLU A 212 8.91 15.32 -12.21
N ILE A 213 9.50 14.52 -13.11
CA ILE A 213 9.51 14.81 -14.55
C ILE A 213 8.07 14.88 -15.10
N VAL A 214 7.22 13.92 -14.74
CA VAL A 214 5.81 13.90 -15.19
C VAL A 214 5.04 15.09 -14.61
N LEU A 215 5.20 15.38 -13.32
CA LEU A 215 4.52 16.48 -12.64
C LEU A 215 4.98 17.85 -13.16
N ASP A 216 6.28 18.03 -13.42
CA ASP A 216 6.82 19.24 -14.06
C ASP A 216 6.32 19.37 -15.49
N GLY A 217 6.27 18.27 -16.25
CA GLY A 217 5.74 18.25 -17.61
C GLY A 217 4.25 18.61 -17.69
N MET A 218 3.48 18.29 -16.65
CA MET A 218 2.09 18.74 -16.48
C MET A 218 1.98 20.20 -16.02
N GLY A 219 3.10 20.85 -15.68
CA GLY A 219 3.11 22.20 -15.10
C GLY A 219 2.53 22.26 -13.70
N TRP A 220 2.51 21.14 -12.95
CA TRP A 220 1.94 21.10 -11.61
C TRP A 220 2.83 21.85 -10.62
N LYS A 221 2.41 23.02 -10.16
CA LYS A 221 3.19 23.88 -9.28
C LYS A 221 3.23 23.39 -7.82
N PRO A 222 4.30 23.74 -7.08
CA PRO A 222 5.51 24.40 -7.57
C PRO A 222 6.38 23.40 -8.34
N LEU A 223 7.11 23.87 -9.36
CA LEU A 223 7.97 22.98 -10.15
C LEU A 223 9.12 22.43 -9.30
N SER A 224 9.69 21.28 -9.68
CA SER A 224 10.82 20.68 -8.94
C SER A 224 12.06 21.59 -8.90
N THR A 225 12.18 22.50 -9.86
CA THR A 225 13.23 23.52 -9.95
C THR A 225 13.00 24.73 -9.04
N GLU A 226 11.77 24.91 -8.54
CA GLU A 226 11.34 26.10 -7.79
C GLU A 226 11.12 25.80 -6.29
N TRP A 227 11.09 24.51 -5.91
CA TRP A 227 10.74 24.07 -4.56
C TRP A 227 11.62 22.93 -4.06
N ASP A 228 12.03 23.00 -2.80
CA ASP A 228 12.82 21.93 -2.18
C ASP A 228 11.93 20.77 -1.71
N TYR A 229 11.70 19.82 -2.62
CA TYR A 229 10.98 18.59 -2.31
C TYR A 229 11.72 17.65 -1.35
N LYS A 230 13.05 17.79 -1.19
CA LYS A 230 13.78 17.01 -0.18
C LYS A 230 13.45 17.53 1.22
N GLU A 231 13.37 18.84 1.39
CA GLU A 231 12.94 19.44 2.64
C GLU A 231 11.46 19.17 2.93
N THR A 232 10.62 19.20 1.89
CA THR A 232 9.22 18.75 1.95
C THR A 232 9.12 17.36 2.55
N ARG A 233 9.93 16.39 2.07
CA ARG A 233 9.93 15.02 2.61
C ARG A 233 10.26 15.00 4.10
N LYS A 234 11.28 15.75 4.55
CA LYS A 234 11.64 15.79 5.98
C LYS A 234 10.49 16.35 6.82
N ARG A 235 9.89 17.45 6.38
CA ARG A 235 8.71 18.06 7.03
C ARG A 235 7.54 17.10 7.08
N PHE A 236 7.22 16.44 5.97
CA PHE A 236 6.13 15.47 5.87
C PHE A 236 6.25 14.36 6.93
N PHE A 237 7.41 13.71 7.02
CA PHE A 237 7.62 12.67 8.04
C PHE A 237 7.61 13.26 9.44
N LYS A 238 8.26 14.40 9.69
CA LYS A 238 8.26 15.02 11.03
C LYS A 238 6.86 15.40 11.53
N GLU A 239 6.01 15.90 10.65
CA GLU A 239 4.68 16.40 11.00
C GLU A 239 3.65 15.28 11.12
N VAL A 240 3.69 14.32 10.19
CA VAL A 240 2.60 13.33 10.05
C VAL A 240 3.02 11.93 10.47
N PHE A 241 4.31 11.59 10.37
CA PHE A 241 4.81 10.25 10.70
C PHE A 241 6.11 10.31 11.52
N PRO A 242 6.13 11.03 12.67
CA PRO A 242 7.33 11.13 13.48
C PRO A 242 7.85 9.76 13.92
N GLU A 243 6.95 8.78 14.09
CA GLU A 243 7.28 7.39 14.43
C GLU A 243 8.20 6.70 13.39
N LEU A 244 8.18 7.14 12.12
CA LEU A 244 9.01 6.58 11.06
C LEU A 244 10.39 7.23 10.94
N LEU A 245 10.67 8.26 11.74
CA LEU A 245 11.98 8.92 11.75
C LEU A 245 13.01 8.15 12.61
N ASP A 246 12.55 7.42 13.62
CA ASP A 246 13.38 6.74 14.62
C ASP A 246 13.59 5.25 14.33
N GLU A 247 13.01 4.69 13.26
CA GLU A 247 13.22 3.29 12.91
C GLU A 247 14.69 3.02 12.55
N PRO A 248 15.33 2.01 13.17
CA PRO A 248 16.73 1.69 12.92
C PRO A 248 16.98 1.44 11.44
N ARG A 249 18.18 1.83 10.97
CA ARG A 249 18.66 1.66 9.60
C ARG A 249 18.66 0.20 9.08
N SER A 250 18.23 -0.80 9.85
CA SER A 250 18.19 -2.21 9.47
C SER A 250 17.20 -2.51 8.34
N LEU A 251 16.16 -1.69 8.13
CA LEU A 251 15.28 -1.79 6.95
C LEU A 251 15.82 -1.08 5.69
N LYS A 252 16.98 -0.39 5.77
CA LYS A 252 17.60 0.28 4.61
C LYS A 252 18.28 -0.68 3.62
N LYS A 253 18.29 -1.99 3.88
CA LYS A 253 18.91 -2.98 2.97
C LYS A 253 17.96 -3.60 1.94
N ALA A 254 16.69 -3.23 1.93
CA ALA A 254 15.71 -3.68 0.94
C ALA A 254 15.06 -2.53 0.18
N GLY A 255 15.85 -1.51 -0.19
CA GLY A 255 15.40 -0.38 -0.99
C GLY A 255 16.41 -0.05 -2.07
#